data_AF-A0A2V9UTI8-F1
#
_entry.id   AF-A0A2V9UTI8-F1
#
_cell.length_a   1.000
_cell.length_b   1.000
_cell.length_c   1.000
_cell.angle_alpha   90.00
_cell.angle_beta   90.00
_cell.angle_gamma   90.00
#
_symmetry.space_group_name_H-M   'P 1'
#
loop_
_entity.id
_entity.type
_entity.pdbx_description
1 polymer ?
#
loop_
_entity_poly.entity_id
_entity_poly.type
_entity_poly.pdbx_seq_one_letter_code
_entity_poly.pdbx_strand_id
1 'polypeptide(L)'
;MSDRKYRQRGYQDSGKEPQRQTERPAAPNRDNTFGPRPLNMPGTRTVSRCAQCGTILQSTPEPVGQCPKCGFELHSCKQCEHFDPSSRFECNQPIPARISPKDKRNDCSFYSMRVSLEKETSSKGMARPNDARQAFENLFKK
;
A
#
# COMPACT_ATOMS: atom_id res chain seq x y z
N MET A 1 45.57 27.80 42.91
CA MET A 1 46.74 27.85 42.02
C MET A 1 46.86 26.55 41.23
N SER A 2 46.51 26.58 39.94
CA SER A 2 47.24 25.87 38.88
C SER A 2 46.61 26.26 37.54
N ASP A 3 47.11 27.37 37.02
CA ASP A 3 46.97 27.82 35.65
C ASP A 3 47.55 26.72 34.73
N ARG A 4 46.68 25.89 34.14
CA ARG A 4 47.10 24.85 33.19
C ARG A 4 46.88 25.39 31.78
N LYS A 5 47.94 25.98 31.24
CA LYS A 5 48.08 26.62 29.92
C LYS A 5 47.88 25.71 28.69
N TYR A 6 47.39 24.47 28.85
CA TYR A 6 47.09 23.59 27.72
C TYR A 6 45.92 22.67 28.06
N ARG A 7 44.74 22.98 27.50
CA ARG A 7 43.55 22.12 27.55
C ARG A 7 43.48 21.42 26.20
N GLN A 8 43.84 20.13 26.16
CA GLN A 8 43.74 19.32 24.94
C GLN A 8 42.25 19.17 24.58
N ARG A 9 41.83 19.63 23.39
CA ARG A 9 40.51 19.30 22.84
C ARG A 9 40.50 17.82 22.46
N GLY A 10 39.96 16.99 23.35
CA GLY A 10 39.73 15.57 23.09
C GLY A 10 38.43 15.35 22.31
N TYR A 11 38.38 14.23 21.58
CA TYR A 11 37.29 13.78 20.70
C TYR A 11 35.93 13.52 21.41
N GLN A 12 35.79 13.95 22.67
CA GLN A 12 34.61 13.77 23.52
C GLN A 12 33.94 15.12 23.90
N ASP A 13 34.46 16.25 23.42
CA ASP A 13 33.93 17.60 23.73
C ASP A 13 32.83 18.07 22.75
N SER A 14 32.33 17.21 21.86
CA SER A 14 31.18 17.50 21.01
C SER A 14 29.87 17.28 21.78
N GLY A 15 29.64 18.11 22.79
CA GLY A 15 28.37 18.23 23.47
C GLY A 15 27.34 18.95 22.59
N LYS A 16 26.41 18.17 22.02
CA LYS A 16 25.01 18.52 21.75
C LYS A 16 24.77 19.91 21.12
N GLU A 17 25.02 20.05 19.81
CA GLU A 17 24.47 21.18 19.05
C GLU A 17 22.94 21.04 18.92
N PRO A 18 22.15 22.11 19.11
CA PRO A 18 20.72 22.07 18.81
C PRO A 18 20.53 21.95 17.30
N GLN A 19 19.87 20.88 16.85
CA GLN A 19 19.46 20.69 15.45
C GLN A 19 18.61 21.89 15.00
N ARG A 20 19.22 22.83 14.27
CA ARG A 20 18.47 23.73 13.40
C ARG A 20 17.84 22.88 12.32
N GLN A 21 16.53 22.69 12.41
CA GLN A 21 15.72 22.20 11.29
C GLN A 21 15.76 23.27 10.20
N THR A 22 16.73 23.17 9.31
CA THR A 22 16.72 23.92 8.06
C THR A 22 15.65 23.28 7.19
N GLU A 23 14.48 23.91 7.11
CA GLU A 23 13.45 23.58 6.13
C GLU A 23 14.10 23.62 4.74
N ARG A 24 14.31 22.46 4.12
CA ARG A 24 14.86 22.38 2.77
C ARG A 24 13.76 22.87 1.82
N PRO A 25 13.98 23.95 1.04
CA PRO A 25 13.01 24.34 0.03
C PRO A 25 12.86 23.21 -1.00
N ALA A 26 11.63 23.03 -1.50
CA ALA A 26 11.31 22.01 -2.48
C ALA A 26 12.27 22.09 -3.68
N ALA A 27 12.84 20.95 -4.07
CA ALA A 27 13.80 20.89 -5.17
C ALA A 27 13.17 21.43 -6.47
N PRO A 28 13.87 22.26 -7.25
CA PRO A 28 13.35 22.76 -8.51
C PRO A 28 13.13 21.60 -9.49
N ASN A 29 12.04 21.69 -10.25
CA ASN A 29 11.69 20.73 -11.30
C ASN A 29 12.82 20.71 -12.34
N ARG A 30 13.68 19.69 -12.28
CA ARG A 30 14.79 19.52 -13.22
C ARG A 30 14.17 19.07 -14.53
N ASP A 31 14.04 20.00 -15.47
CA ASP A 31 13.70 19.67 -16.85
C ASP A 31 14.83 18.80 -17.40
N ASN A 32 14.56 17.50 -17.53
CA ASN A 32 15.56 16.49 -17.88
C ASN A 32 15.77 16.48 -19.40
N THR A 33 16.35 17.56 -19.93
CA THR A 33 16.67 17.69 -21.35
C THR A 33 17.83 16.77 -21.78
N PHE A 34 18.65 16.29 -20.84
CA PHE A 34 19.72 15.32 -21.11
C PHE A 34 19.77 14.22 -20.03
N GLY A 35 19.18 13.06 -20.34
CA GLY A 35 19.18 11.83 -19.51
C GLY A 35 18.05 10.88 -19.93
N PRO A 36 18.13 9.55 -19.64
CA PRO A 36 17.01 8.66 -19.89
C PRO A 36 15.82 9.11 -19.03
N ARG A 37 14.65 9.27 -19.67
CA ARG A 37 13.43 9.73 -18.98
C ARG A 37 13.16 8.83 -17.77
N PRO A 38 12.92 9.37 -16.56
CA PRO A 38 12.56 8.56 -15.41
C PRO A 38 11.28 7.78 -15.74
N LEU A 39 11.36 6.46 -15.68
CA LEU A 39 10.21 5.59 -15.93
C LEU A 39 9.22 5.79 -14.77
N ASN A 40 8.03 6.28 -15.07
CA ASN A 40 6.96 6.40 -14.08
C ASN A 40 6.50 4.98 -13.69
N MET A 41 7.01 4.45 -12.57
CA MET A 41 6.52 3.18 -12.06
C MET A 41 5.10 3.36 -11.53
N PRO A 42 4.11 2.57 -12.00
CA PRO A 42 2.77 2.62 -11.44
C PRO A 42 2.84 2.25 -9.95
N GLY A 43 2.08 3.00 -9.13
CA GLY A 43 1.94 2.70 -7.70
C GLY A 43 1.43 1.27 -7.48
N THR A 44 1.62 0.74 -6.27
CA THR A 44 1.01 -0.54 -5.88
C THR A 44 -0.04 -0.27 -4.82
N ARG A 45 -1.19 -0.93 -4.92
CA ARG A 45 -2.27 -0.85 -3.94
C ARG A 45 -2.69 -2.23 -3.46
N THR A 46 -2.96 -2.33 -2.17
CA THR A 46 -3.54 -3.52 -1.54
C THR A 46 -5.05 -3.53 -1.75
N VAL A 47 -5.56 -4.57 -2.40
CA VAL A 47 -6.98 -4.72 -2.73
C VAL A 47 -7.52 -6.03 -2.17
N SER A 48 -8.59 -5.95 -1.40
CA SER A 48 -9.42 -7.09 -0.99
C SER A 48 -10.64 -7.20 -1.91
N ARG A 49 -11.03 -8.43 -2.28
CA ARG A 49 -12.22 -8.68 -3.12
C ARG A 49 -13.12 -9.71 -2.48
N CYS A 50 -14.43 -9.52 -2.55
CA CYS A 50 -15.39 -10.50 -2.08
C CYS A 50 -15.32 -11.79 -2.92
N ALA A 51 -15.21 -12.95 -2.27
CA ALA A 51 -15.14 -14.26 -2.93
C ALA A 51 -16.39 -14.60 -3.75
N GLN A 52 -17.57 -14.14 -3.30
CA GLN A 52 -18.84 -14.42 -3.98
C GLN A 52 -19.13 -13.53 -5.20
N CYS A 53 -18.96 -12.20 -5.08
CA CYS A 53 -19.38 -11.26 -6.13
C CYS A 53 -18.23 -10.47 -6.78
N GLY A 54 -16.97 -10.68 -6.34
CA GLY A 54 -15.79 -10.02 -6.87
C GLY A 54 -15.69 -8.52 -6.58
N THR A 55 -16.62 -7.95 -5.80
CA THR A 55 -16.60 -6.52 -5.47
C THR A 55 -15.36 -6.19 -4.67
N ILE A 56 -14.70 -5.10 -5.05
CA ILE A 56 -13.53 -4.58 -4.35
C ILE A 56 -13.98 -4.00 -3.02
N LEU A 57 -13.48 -4.59 -1.93
CA LEU A 57 -13.63 -4.12 -0.58
C LEU A 57 -12.48 -3.14 -0.34
N GLN A 58 -12.81 -1.88 -0.09
CA GLN A 58 -11.80 -0.89 0.29
C GLN A 58 -11.14 -1.34 1.60
N SER A 59 -9.83 -1.15 1.70
CA SER A 59 -8.95 -1.64 2.76
C SER A 59 -9.57 -1.40 4.13
N THR A 60 -10.27 -2.41 4.66
CA THR A 60 -10.93 -2.31 5.95
C THR A 60 -9.95 -2.89 6.97
N PRO A 61 -9.56 -2.14 8.02
CA PRO A 61 -8.59 -2.64 9.01
C PRO A 61 -9.13 -3.86 9.78
N GLU A 62 -10.45 -4.01 9.87
CA GLU A 62 -11.09 -5.20 10.43
C GLU A 62 -11.98 -5.89 9.39
N PRO A 63 -11.75 -7.18 9.09
CA PRO A 63 -12.51 -7.96 8.12
C PRO A 63 -13.84 -8.50 8.68
N VAL A 64 -14.41 -7.83 9.67
CA VAL A 64 -15.58 -8.32 10.44
C VAL A 64 -16.83 -7.61 9.92
N GLY A 65 -17.39 -8.10 8.82
CA GLY A 65 -18.58 -7.49 8.22
C GLY A 65 -19.21 -8.30 7.09
N GLN A 66 -20.20 -7.70 6.43
CA GLN A 66 -20.84 -8.24 5.22
C GLN A 66 -20.44 -7.40 4.00
N CYS A 67 -20.39 -8.05 2.84
CA CYS A 67 -20.14 -7.38 1.58
C CYS A 67 -21.29 -6.40 1.25
N PRO A 68 -21.01 -5.14 0.90
CA PRO A 68 -22.05 -4.13 0.65
C PRO A 68 -22.91 -4.43 -0.59
N LYS A 69 -22.45 -5.30 -1.49
CA LYS A 69 -23.17 -5.61 -2.73
C LYS A 69 -24.04 -6.87 -2.64
N CYS A 70 -23.53 -7.93 -2.01
CA CYS A 70 -24.21 -9.24 -1.99
C CYS A 70 -24.55 -9.76 -0.59
N GLY A 71 -24.20 -9.03 0.47
CA GLY A 71 -24.44 -9.45 1.86
C GLY A 71 -23.59 -10.65 2.31
N PHE A 72 -22.62 -11.09 1.51
CA PHE A 72 -21.75 -12.22 1.85
C PHE A 72 -20.90 -11.90 3.09
N GLU A 73 -20.79 -12.84 4.01
CA GLU A 73 -20.02 -12.66 5.25
C GLU A 73 -18.53 -12.70 4.94
N LEU A 74 -17.86 -11.59 5.22
CA LEU A 74 -16.43 -11.42 4.94
C LEU A 74 -15.59 -12.32 5.83
N HIS A 75 -16.00 -12.53 7.08
CA HIS A 75 -15.35 -13.48 7.99
C HIS A 75 -15.80 -14.92 7.71
N SER A 76 -15.42 -15.47 6.56
CA SER A 76 -15.75 -16.84 6.15
C SER A 76 -14.51 -17.58 5.62
N CYS A 77 -14.50 -18.91 5.67
CA CYS A 77 -13.36 -19.70 5.17
C CYS A 77 -13.03 -19.36 3.71
N LYS A 78 -14.03 -19.13 2.85
CA LYS A 78 -13.77 -18.80 1.42
C LYS A 78 -13.08 -17.46 1.20
N GLN A 79 -13.17 -16.54 2.17
CA GLN A 79 -12.53 -15.22 2.10
C GLN A 79 -11.15 -15.21 2.78
N CYS A 80 -10.75 -16.32 3.40
CA CYS A 80 -9.50 -16.46 4.15
C CYS A 80 -8.30 -16.67 3.21
N GLU A 81 -7.15 -16.09 3.54
CA GLU A 81 -5.89 -16.32 2.83
C GLU A 81 -5.39 -17.76 2.99
N HIS A 82 -5.65 -18.39 4.14
CA HIS A 82 -5.20 -19.74 4.48
C HIS A 82 -6.12 -20.86 3.99
N PHE A 83 -7.13 -20.54 3.18
CA PHE A 83 -8.03 -21.54 2.61
C PHE A 83 -7.34 -22.28 1.48
N ASP A 84 -7.14 -23.59 1.66
CA ASP A 84 -6.57 -24.48 0.66
C ASP A 84 -7.41 -25.75 0.58
N PRO A 85 -8.13 -26.00 -0.53
CA PRO A 85 -8.98 -27.18 -0.69
C PRO A 85 -8.20 -28.51 -0.67
N SER A 86 -6.89 -28.50 -0.91
CA SER A 86 -6.06 -29.70 -0.95
C SER A 86 -5.59 -30.14 0.45
N SER A 87 -5.64 -29.25 1.43
CA SER A 87 -5.12 -29.48 2.78
C SER A 87 -6.14 -30.13 3.71
N ARG A 88 -5.67 -30.73 4.81
CA ARG A 88 -6.54 -31.31 5.85
C ARG A 88 -7.49 -30.24 6.37
N PHE A 89 -8.79 -30.56 6.38
CA PHE A 89 -9.87 -29.63 6.78
C PHE A 89 -10.03 -28.37 5.90
N GLU A 90 -9.41 -28.36 4.72
CA GLU A 90 -9.41 -27.29 3.73
C GLU A 90 -8.72 -26.00 4.22
N CYS A 91 -7.72 -26.14 5.10
CA CYS A 91 -6.97 -25.01 5.65
C CYS A 91 -5.48 -25.37 5.83
N ASN A 92 -4.61 -24.40 5.55
CA ASN A 92 -3.16 -24.54 5.76
C ASN A 92 -2.74 -24.43 7.23
N GLN A 93 -3.59 -23.85 8.07
CA GLN A 93 -3.32 -23.68 9.51
C GLN A 93 -3.80 -24.90 10.31
N PRO A 94 -3.15 -25.21 11.45
CA PRO A 94 -3.53 -26.34 12.30
C PRO A 94 -4.84 -26.02 13.06
N ILE A 95 -5.98 -26.22 12.41
CA ILE A 95 -7.30 -26.05 13.02
C ILE A 95 -7.73 -27.31 13.77
N PRO A 96 -8.39 -27.17 14.94
CA PRO A 96 -8.77 -28.31 15.78
C PRO A 96 -9.90 -29.16 15.15
N ALA A 97 -10.82 -28.52 14.42
CA ALA A 97 -11.96 -29.17 13.79
C ALA A 97 -12.29 -28.53 12.43
N ARG A 98 -12.93 -29.31 11.55
CA ARG A 98 -13.40 -28.83 10.24
C ARG A 98 -14.56 -27.84 10.42
N ILE A 99 -14.37 -26.61 9.95
CA ILE A 99 -15.42 -25.60 9.90
C ILE A 99 -16.34 -25.89 8.70
N SER A 100 -17.65 -26.04 8.92
CA SER A 100 -18.69 -26.19 7.88
C SER A 100 -19.97 -25.51 8.37
N PRO A 101 -20.72 -24.78 7.52
CA PRO A 101 -20.47 -24.46 6.11
C PRO A 101 -19.37 -23.40 5.91
N LYS A 102 -18.62 -23.48 4.79
CA LYS A 102 -17.48 -22.58 4.47
C LYS A 102 -17.90 -21.19 3.97
N ASP A 103 -19.17 -21.04 3.64
CA ASP A 103 -19.81 -19.83 3.09
C ASP A 103 -20.38 -18.89 4.15
N LYS A 104 -20.46 -19.34 5.40
CA LYS A 104 -21.00 -18.55 6.51
C LYS A 104 -19.89 -18.03 7.40
N ARG A 105 -20.28 -17.09 8.26
CA ARG A 105 -19.46 -16.51 9.30
C ARG A 105 -18.94 -17.60 10.21
N ASN A 106 -17.64 -17.57 10.42
CA ASN A 106 -16.95 -18.39 11.40
C ASN A 106 -16.24 -17.48 12.40
N ASP A 107 -15.90 -18.04 13.55
CA ASP A 107 -15.14 -17.37 14.60
C ASP A 107 -13.73 -17.98 14.70
N CYS A 108 -13.12 -18.24 13.53
CA CYS A 108 -11.80 -18.85 13.48
C CYS A 108 -10.74 -17.82 13.94
N SER A 109 -9.94 -18.17 14.95
CA SER A 109 -8.88 -17.31 15.47
C SER A 109 -7.75 -17.06 14.46
N PHE A 110 -7.53 -18.00 13.53
CA PHE A 110 -6.50 -17.91 12.48
C PHE A 110 -7.00 -17.20 11.22
N TYR A 111 -8.16 -16.57 11.26
CA TYR A 111 -8.71 -15.92 10.09
C TYR A 111 -7.86 -14.69 9.68
N SER A 112 -7.46 -14.67 8.42
CA SER A 112 -6.85 -13.51 7.75
C SER A 112 -7.56 -13.29 6.42
N MET A 113 -8.02 -12.06 6.15
CA MET A 113 -8.66 -11.76 4.89
C MET A 113 -7.65 -11.81 3.75
N ARG A 114 -8.02 -12.44 2.63
CA ARG A 114 -7.18 -12.46 1.43
C ARG A 114 -7.01 -11.05 0.85
N VAL A 115 -5.76 -10.59 0.78
CA VAL A 115 -5.38 -9.31 0.17
C VAL A 115 -4.47 -9.56 -1.03
N SER A 116 -4.77 -8.92 -2.15
CA SER A 116 -3.94 -8.96 -3.35
C SER A 116 -3.26 -7.62 -3.58
N LEU A 117 -1.98 -7.64 -3.97
CA LEU A 117 -1.26 -6.45 -4.41
C LEU A 117 -1.52 -6.24 -5.91
N GLU A 118 -2.19 -5.13 -6.24
CA GLU A 118 -2.43 -4.73 -7.63
C GLU A 118 -1.53 -3.54 -7.99
N LYS A 119 -0.97 -3.56 -9.21
CA LYS A 119 -0.33 -2.38 -9.79
C LYS A 119 -1.41 -1.40 -10.24
N GLU A 120 -1.30 -0.16 -9.81
CA GLU A 120 -2.15 0.95 -10.24
C GLU A 120 -1.81 1.32 -11.68
N THR A 121 -2.36 0.57 -12.65
CA THR A 121 -2.22 0.88 -14.07
C THR A 121 -3.11 2.05 -14.51
N SER A 122 -3.98 2.53 -13.63
CA SER A 122 -4.77 3.73 -13.87
C SER A 122 -3.89 4.95 -13.57
N SER A 123 -3.18 5.42 -14.59
CA SER A 123 -2.57 6.74 -14.54
C SER A 123 -3.68 7.75 -14.21
N LYS A 124 -3.55 8.44 -13.08
CA LYS A 124 -4.37 9.62 -12.72
C LYS A 124 -4.34 10.74 -13.78
N GLY A 125 -3.55 10.57 -14.84
CA GLY A 125 -3.40 11.48 -15.96
C GLY A 125 -3.52 10.81 -17.33
N MET A 126 -4.28 9.72 -17.48
CA MET A 126 -4.79 9.41 -18.83
C MET A 126 -5.86 10.47 -19.12
N ALA A 127 -5.38 11.50 -19.80
CA ALA A 127 -6.09 12.68 -20.22
C ALA A 127 -7.53 12.31 -20.60
N ARG A 128 -8.50 13.04 -20.02
CA ARG A 128 -9.91 12.86 -20.37
C ARG A 128 -10.02 12.87 -21.90
N PRO A 129 -10.92 12.11 -22.54
CA PRO A 129 -11.00 12.04 -24.00
C PRO A 129 -11.17 13.40 -24.71
N ASN A 130 -11.59 14.46 -24.01
CA ASN A 130 -11.60 15.84 -24.51
C ASN A 130 -10.21 16.48 -24.65
N ASP A 131 -9.24 16.07 -23.85
CA ASP A 131 -7.89 16.62 -23.81
C ASP A 131 -7.07 16.14 -25.03
N ALA A 132 -7.33 14.92 -25.52
CA ALA A 132 -6.72 14.41 -26.75
C ALA A 132 -7.14 15.21 -28.01
N ARG A 133 -8.41 15.64 -28.10
CA ARG A 133 -8.87 16.49 -29.22
C ARG A 133 -8.32 17.91 -29.12
N GLN A 134 -8.28 18.49 -27.91
CA GLN A 134 -7.67 19.81 -27.69
C GLN A 134 -6.16 19.80 -27.96
N ALA A 135 -5.45 18.76 -27.53
CA ALA A 135 -4.03 18.59 -27.83
C ALA A 135 -3.76 18.49 -29.34
N PHE A 136 -4.63 17.83 -30.09
CA PHE A 136 -4.54 17.78 -31.55
C PHE A 136 -4.77 19.16 -32.18
N GLU A 137 -5.83 19.87 -31.80
CA GLU A 137 -6.11 21.20 -32.36
C GLU A 137 -5.01 22.23 -32.07
N ASN A 138 -4.35 22.16 -30.91
CA ASN A 138 -3.27 23.07 -30.54
C ASN A 138 -2.01 22.93 -31.41
N LEU A 139 -1.84 21.81 -32.12
CA LEU A 139 -0.72 21.62 -33.06
C LEU A 139 -0.91 22.38 -34.38
N PHE A 140 -2.17 22.71 -34.74
CA PHE A 140 -2.51 23.32 -36.02
C PHE A 140 -2.98 24.77 -35.89
N LYS A 141 -3.13 25.28 -34.66
CA LYS A 141 -3.46 26.69 -34.41
C LYS A 141 -2.16 27.52 -34.46
N LYS A 142 -2.03 28.31 -35.52
CA LYS A 142 -1.00 29.32 -35.73
C LYS A 142 -1.53 30.69 -35.34
#